data_AF-A0A938G1Q8-F1
#
_entry.id   AF-A0A938G1Q8-F1
#
_cell.length_a   1.000
_cell.length_b   1.000
_cell.length_c   1.000
_cell.angle_alpha   90.00
_cell.angle_beta   90.00
_cell.angle_gamma   90.00
#
_symmetry.space_group_name_H-M   'P 1'
#
loop_
_entity.id
_entity.type
_entity.pdbx_description
1 polymer ?
#
loop_
_entity_poly.entity_id
_entity_poly.type
_entity_poly.pdbx_seq_one_letter_code
_entity_poly.pdbx_strand_id
1 'polypeptide(L)'
;METAATEAVPARVHRTYWWKEALIMGAFYVVYSWTRNLFGSSHIAADGIPEQAFNNAERLIRLERFIGLYHEESVQDWFLNWDWFIRFWNVYYGTAHFVVTLGVFWILFFKRPGVFPQWRNTLAITTALGIVGFSLFPVMPPRLLDAQCPDPVRGGYGGVCIESPLRDKGADGLVGTEDDGTFGFVDTLPEYGAALWTFDSDTMKSISNQYAAMPSMHIGWASWCAFAMWPLLRRRWTKIAMLLYPAATLFCIVVTGNHYWIDGVGGQLVLGAGALVGWGVHRWNQNRLDRKHEAQFATT
;
A
#
# COMPACT_ATOMS: atom_id res chain seq x y z
N MET A 1 0.16 -56.11 34.46
CA MET A 1 0.53 -55.63 33.11
C MET A 1 0.53 -54.12 33.20
N GLU A 2 1.68 -53.56 33.53
CA GLU A 2 1.86 -52.14 33.81
C GLU A 2 1.99 -51.43 32.45
N THR A 3 1.00 -50.60 32.11
CA THR A 3 1.06 -49.77 30.90
C THR A 3 2.20 -48.78 31.07
N ALA A 4 3.32 -49.03 30.39
CA ALA A 4 4.42 -48.08 30.30
C ALA A 4 3.86 -46.75 29.77
N ALA A 5 3.81 -45.74 30.65
CA ALA A 5 3.44 -44.40 30.27
C ALA A 5 4.48 -43.92 29.26
N THR A 6 4.06 -43.68 28.02
CA THR A 6 4.91 -43.10 26.99
C THR A 6 5.25 -41.69 27.47
N GLU A 7 6.50 -41.43 27.85
CA GLU A 7 6.92 -40.09 28.24
C GLU A 7 6.61 -39.12 27.09
N ALA A 8 5.80 -38.09 27.37
CA ALA A 8 5.39 -37.13 26.37
C ALA A 8 6.60 -36.29 25.94
N VAL A 9 6.84 -36.20 24.62
CA VAL A 9 7.90 -35.36 24.04
C VAL A 9 7.71 -33.91 24.54
N PRO A 10 8.76 -33.26 25.09
CA PRO A 10 8.63 -31.90 25.59
C PRO A 10 8.28 -30.94 24.45
N ALA A 11 7.45 -29.93 24.73
CA ALA A 11 7.03 -28.96 23.72
C ALA A 11 8.22 -28.12 23.21
N ARG A 12 8.33 -27.96 21.88
CA ARG A 12 9.39 -27.13 21.27
C ARG A 12 9.22 -25.65 21.65
N VAL A 13 10.26 -25.09 22.27
CA VAL A 13 10.30 -23.66 22.61
C VAL A 13 10.62 -22.83 21.36
N HIS A 14 9.69 -21.94 20.99
CA HIS A 14 9.89 -21.02 19.87
C HIS A 14 10.76 -19.83 20.30
N ARG A 15 11.92 -19.65 19.66
CA ARG A 15 12.81 -18.50 19.90
C ARG A 15 12.93 -17.62 18.67
N THR A 16 12.53 -16.37 18.78
CA THR A 16 12.80 -15.30 17.82
C THR A 16 14.15 -14.64 18.15
N TYR A 17 15.01 -14.51 17.15
CA TYR A 17 16.33 -13.90 17.31
C TYR A 17 16.40 -12.62 16.48
N TRP A 18 16.69 -11.49 17.13
CA TRP A 18 16.69 -10.17 16.49
C TRP A 18 17.57 -10.11 15.23
N TRP A 19 18.74 -10.76 15.24
CA TRP A 19 19.67 -10.74 14.11
C TRP A 19 19.13 -11.53 12.91
N LYS A 20 18.38 -12.62 13.14
CA LYS A 20 17.71 -13.36 12.05
C LYS A 20 16.64 -12.51 11.40
N GLU A 21 15.87 -11.80 12.22
CA GLU A 21 14.83 -10.89 11.74
C GLU A 21 15.43 -9.73 10.94
N ALA A 22 16.53 -9.13 11.44
CA ALA A 22 17.27 -8.09 10.73
C ALA A 22 17.82 -8.58 9.38
N LEU A 23 18.36 -9.80 9.31
CA LEU A 23 18.83 -10.39 8.04
C LEU A 23 17.69 -10.64 7.06
N ILE A 24 16.55 -11.17 7.53
CA ILE A 24 15.37 -11.41 6.68
C ILE A 24 14.83 -10.08 6.14
N MET A 25 14.71 -9.06 7.00
CA MET A 25 14.24 -7.73 6.60
C MET A 25 15.22 -7.04 5.66
N GLY A 26 16.53 -7.15 5.91
CA GLY A 26 17.56 -6.62 5.02
C GLY A 26 17.57 -7.29 3.65
N ALA A 27 17.49 -8.63 3.61
CA ALA A 27 17.38 -9.37 2.35
C ALA A 27 16.11 -9.00 1.58
N PHE A 28 14.96 -8.91 2.28
CA PHE A 28 13.71 -8.45 1.68
C PHE A 28 13.84 -7.04 1.13
N TYR A 29 14.43 -6.10 1.88
CA TYR A 29 14.63 -4.72 1.43
C TYR A 29 15.49 -4.62 0.18
N VAL A 30 16.57 -5.41 0.09
CA VAL A 30 17.44 -5.46 -1.08
C VAL A 30 16.68 -5.99 -2.30
N VAL A 31 16.00 -7.14 -2.15
CA VAL A 31 15.21 -7.73 -3.24
C VAL A 31 14.08 -6.80 -3.66
N TYR A 32 13.35 -6.24 -2.70
CA TYR A 32 12.30 -5.24 -2.92
C TYR A 32 12.83 -4.05 -3.72
N SER A 33 13.94 -3.45 -3.28
CA SER A 33 14.52 -2.29 -3.93
C SER A 33 14.97 -2.59 -5.35
N TRP A 34 15.57 -3.77 -5.56
CA TRP A 34 15.99 -4.23 -6.88
C TRP A 34 14.78 -4.44 -7.82
N THR A 35 13.77 -5.20 -7.39
CA THR A 35 12.55 -5.44 -8.19
C THR A 35 11.82 -4.13 -8.48
N ARG A 36 11.67 -3.26 -7.48
CA ARG A 36 11.04 -1.94 -7.66
C ARG A 36 11.81 -1.09 -8.67
N ASN A 37 13.13 -1.07 -8.62
CA ASN A 37 13.93 -0.30 -9.57
C ASN A 37 13.85 -0.86 -11.00
N LEU A 38 13.67 -2.18 -11.15
CA LEU A 38 13.49 -2.81 -12.46
C LEU A 38 12.10 -2.56 -13.06
N PHE A 39 11.05 -2.52 -12.27
CA PHE A 39 9.68 -2.49 -12.79
C PHE A 39 8.90 -1.19 -12.50
N GLY A 40 9.36 -0.35 -11.58
CA GLY A 40 8.53 0.66 -10.91
C GLY A 40 8.97 2.12 -11.01
N SER A 41 9.99 2.50 -11.79
CA SER A 41 10.33 3.93 -11.91
C SER A 41 10.90 4.34 -13.26
N SER A 42 11.72 3.49 -13.87
CA SER A 42 12.49 3.85 -15.07
C SER A 42 11.85 3.37 -16.38
N HIS A 43 11.15 2.24 -16.37
CA HIS A 43 10.63 1.63 -17.60
C HIS A 43 9.27 2.18 -18.04
N ILE A 44 8.36 2.51 -17.12
CA ILE A 44 7.05 3.10 -17.47
C ILE A 44 7.22 4.52 -18.04
N ALA A 45 8.29 5.22 -17.64
CA ALA A 45 8.64 6.54 -18.16
C ALA A 45 9.60 6.50 -19.37
N ALA A 46 10.06 5.31 -19.79
CA ALA A 46 11.08 5.19 -20.83
C ALA A 46 10.61 5.67 -22.22
N ASP A 47 9.31 5.58 -22.50
CA ASP A 47 8.71 6.03 -23.76
C ASP A 47 8.10 7.44 -23.68
N GLY A 48 8.23 8.12 -22.53
CA GLY A 48 7.85 9.52 -22.37
C GLY A 48 6.35 9.79 -22.20
N ILE A 49 5.44 8.81 -22.21
CA ILE A 49 4.03 9.04 -21.85
C ILE A 49 3.50 7.83 -21.07
N PRO A 50 2.92 8.00 -19.86
CA PRO A 50 2.34 6.92 -19.07
C PRO A 50 0.94 6.51 -19.61
N GLU A 51 0.82 6.36 -20.94
CA GLU A 51 -0.45 6.14 -21.65
C GLU A 51 -1.15 4.86 -21.15
N GLN A 52 -0.39 3.80 -20.90
CA GLN A 52 -0.94 2.56 -20.32
C GLN A 52 -1.59 2.81 -18.94
N ALA A 53 -0.94 3.60 -18.09
CA ALA A 53 -1.44 3.88 -16.74
C ALA A 53 -2.68 4.79 -16.79
N PHE A 54 -2.71 5.75 -17.73
CA PHE A 54 -3.88 6.58 -18.01
C PHE A 54 -5.07 5.75 -18.53
N ASN A 55 -4.84 4.89 -19.53
CA ASN A 55 -5.87 4.01 -20.09
C ASN A 55 -6.44 3.03 -19.04
N ASN A 56 -5.60 2.54 -18.12
CA ASN A 56 -6.06 1.72 -17.00
C ASN A 56 -6.87 2.54 -15.98
N ALA A 57 -6.49 3.79 -15.72
CA ALA A 57 -7.29 4.71 -14.91
C ALA A 57 -8.67 4.96 -15.54
N GLU A 58 -8.76 5.18 -16.85
CA GLU A 58 -10.06 5.31 -17.52
C GLU A 58 -10.96 4.08 -17.34
N ARG A 59 -10.39 2.87 -17.45
CA ARG A 59 -11.13 1.62 -17.22
C ARG A 59 -11.68 1.56 -15.80
N LEU A 60 -10.89 2.00 -14.83
CA LEU A 60 -11.28 2.06 -13.43
C LEU A 60 -12.39 3.09 -13.20
N ILE A 61 -12.24 4.30 -13.74
CA ILE A 61 -13.24 5.37 -13.68
C ILE A 61 -14.57 4.92 -14.30
N ARG A 62 -14.53 4.25 -15.46
CA ARG A 62 -15.75 3.70 -16.10
C ARG A 62 -16.43 2.67 -15.20
N LEU A 63 -15.65 1.80 -14.54
CA LEU A 63 -16.17 0.82 -13.60
C LEU A 63 -16.80 1.49 -12.37
N GLU A 64 -16.10 2.47 -11.77
CA GLU A 64 -16.61 3.22 -10.60
C GLU A 64 -17.86 4.02 -10.93
N ARG A 65 -17.92 4.68 -12.09
CA ARG A 65 -19.12 5.36 -12.59
C ARG A 65 -20.27 4.36 -12.80
N PHE A 66 -19.98 3.17 -13.37
CA PHE A 66 -20.98 2.13 -13.59
C PHE A 66 -21.62 1.61 -12.30
N ILE A 67 -20.83 1.44 -11.24
CA ILE A 67 -21.31 0.98 -9.92
C ILE A 67 -21.73 2.12 -8.99
N GLY A 68 -21.64 3.37 -9.42
CA GLY A 68 -22.02 4.55 -8.63
C GLY A 68 -21.09 4.86 -7.46
N LEU A 69 -19.79 4.52 -7.57
CA LEU A 69 -18.77 4.84 -6.56
C LEU A 69 -17.88 6.02 -6.91
N TYR A 70 -17.94 6.52 -8.15
CA TYR A 70 -17.08 7.63 -8.59
C TYR A 70 -17.49 8.95 -7.92
N HIS A 71 -16.80 9.29 -6.84
CA HIS A 71 -17.06 10.44 -5.98
C HIS A 71 -15.77 11.08 -5.42
N GLU A 72 -14.61 10.57 -5.82
CA GLU A 72 -13.30 11.02 -5.35
C GLU A 72 -13.02 12.48 -5.68
N GLU A 73 -13.44 12.91 -6.87
CA GLU A 73 -13.34 14.31 -7.31
C GLU A 73 -14.11 15.22 -6.35
N SER A 74 -15.40 14.92 -6.12
CA SER A 74 -16.24 15.78 -5.29
C SER A 74 -15.81 15.77 -3.82
N VAL A 75 -15.24 14.66 -3.35
CA VAL A 75 -14.60 14.59 -2.03
C VAL A 75 -13.37 15.48 -1.98
N GLN A 76 -12.48 15.41 -2.97
CA GLN A 76 -11.30 16.25 -3.02
C GLN A 76 -11.69 17.73 -3.08
N ASP A 77 -12.53 18.13 -4.05
CA ASP A 77 -12.97 19.52 -4.27
C ASP A 77 -13.51 20.18 -3.00
N TRP A 78 -14.34 19.44 -2.25
CA TRP A 78 -14.89 19.91 -0.97
C TRP A 78 -13.81 20.39 0.02
N PHE A 79 -12.66 19.70 0.06
CA PHE A 79 -11.58 19.97 1.01
C PHE A 79 -10.45 20.84 0.43
N LEU A 80 -10.41 21.08 -0.89
CA LEU A 80 -9.33 21.85 -1.54
C LEU A 80 -9.19 23.27 -0.97
N ASN A 81 -10.31 23.90 -0.60
CA ASN A 81 -10.31 25.24 0.00
C ASN A 81 -9.65 25.32 1.39
N TRP A 82 -9.28 24.18 1.99
CA TRP A 82 -8.70 24.11 3.34
C TRP A 82 -7.22 23.72 3.27
N ASP A 83 -6.36 24.64 2.85
CA ASP A 83 -4.92 24.42 2.62
C ASP A 83 -4.23 23.64 3.74
N TRP A 84 -4.44 24.03 5.00
CA TRP A 84 -3.81 23.38 6.16
C TRP A 84 -4.25 21.92 6.32
N PHE A 85 -5.50 21.62 5.94
CA PHE A 85 -6.08 20.29 6.00
C PHE A 85 -5.45 19.39 4.94
N ILE A 86 -5.35 19.86 3.70
CA ILE A 86 -4.68 19.12 2.62
C ILE A 86 -3.19 18.92 2.94
N ARG A 87 -2.49 19.94 3.45
CA ARG A 87 -1.10 19.83 3.91
C ARG A 87 -0.92 18.74 4.97
N PHE A 88 -1.80 18.70 5.96
CA PHE A 88 -1.79 17.66 6.99
C PHE A 88 -1.92 16.26 6.38
N TRP A 89 -2.89 16.06 5.48
CA TRP A 89 -3.10 14.77 4.84
C TRP A 89 -1.97 14.36 3.89
N ASN A 90 -1.33 15.31 3.21
CA ASN A 90 -0.13 15.02 2.41
C ASN A 90 1.06 14.57 3.28
N VAL A 91 1.26 15.18 4.46
CA VAL A 91 2.24 14.69 5.44
C VAL A 91 1.88 13.30 5.93
N TYR A 92 0.62 13.10 6.30
CA TYR A 92 0.11 11.82 6.77
C TYR A 92 0.34 10.73 5.72
N TYR A 93 -0.02 10.99 4.46
CA TYR A 93 0.15 10.10 3.31
C TYR A 93 1.58 9.59 3.23
N GLY A 94 2.56 10.51 3.20
CA GLY A 94 3.96 10.16 3.02
C GLY A 94 4.64 9.54 4.25
N THR A 95 4.12 9.71 5.46
CA THR A 95 4.84 9.35 6.70
C THR A 95 4.17 8.29 7.56
N ALA A 96 2.84 8.34 7.71
CA ALA A 96 2.13 7.58 8.73
C ALA A 96 2.28 6.06 8.52
N HIS A 97 2.23 5.61 7.28
CA HIS A 97 2.35 4.19 6.94
C HIS A 97 3.73 3.61 7.29
N PHE A 98 4.80 4.40 7.26
CA PHE A 98 6.12 3.96 7.73
C PHE A 98 6.19 3.94 9.26
N VAL A 99 5.86 5.06 9.89
CA VAL A 99 6.01 5.25 11.35
C VAL A 99 5.14 4.26 12.12
N VAL A 100 3.86 4.13 11.75
CA VAL A 100 2.92 3.24 12.43
C VAL A 100 3.30 1.78 12.21
N THR A 101 3.68 1.39 11.00
CA THR A 101 4.10 0.01 10.70
C THR A 101 5.33 -0.38 11.51
N LEU A 102 6.36 0.48 11.58
CA LEU A 102 7.54 0.24 12.42
C LEU A 102 7.17 0.13 13.91
N GLY A 103 6.25 0.98 14.40
CA GLY A 103 5.74 0.90 15.75
C GLY A 103 5.02 -0.43 16.05
N VAL A 104 4.18 -0.91 15.14
CA VAL A 104 3.50 -2.21 15.28
C VAL A 104 4.50 -3.36 15.23
N PHE A 105 5.49 -3.32 14.32
CA PHE A 105 6.59 -4.28 14.28
C PHE A 105 7.30 -4.38 15.62
N TRP A 106 7.68 -3.22 16.17
CA TRP A 106 8.36 -3.13 17.45
C TRP A 106 7.52 -3.73 18.57
N ILE A 107 6.23 -3.36 18.66
CA ILE A 107 5.31 -3.90 19.66
C ILE A 107 5.16 -5.42 19.52
N LEU A 108 4.96 -5.94 18.31
CA LEU A 108 4.79 -7.39 18.10
C LEU A 108 6.05 -8.16 18.43
N PHE A 109 7.22 -7.63 18.05
CA PHE A 109 8.50 -8.28 18.31
C PHE A 109 8.72 -8.49 19.82
N PHE A 110 8.41 -7.48 20.64
CA PHE A 110 8.62 -7.55 22.08
C PHE A 110 7.44 -8.17 22.85
N LYS A 111 6.20 -7.82 22.52
CA LYS A 111 5.02 -8.27 23.29
C LYS A 111 4.45 -9.60 22.81
N ARG A 112 4.70 -9.99 21.56
CA ARG A 112 4.11 -11.19 20.93
C ARG A 112 5.11 -11.95 20.04
N PRO A 113 6.29 -12.32 20.56
CA PRO A 113 7.35 -12.98 19.76
C PRO A 113 6.87 -14.26 19.07
N GLY A 114 5.92 -15.00 19.66
CA GLY A 114 5.40 -16.24 19.06
C GLY A 114 4.64 -16.06 17.74
N VAL A 115 3.96 -14.93 17.54
CA VAL A 115 3.19 -14.64 16.30
C VAL A 115 3.87 -13.60 15.42
N PHE A 116 4.95 -12.98 15.89
CA PHE A 116 5.70 -11.98 15.13
C PHE A 116 6.10 -12.48 13.72
N PRO A 117 6.69 -13.69 13.54
CA PRO A 117 7.09 -14.15 12.21
C PRO A 117 5.90 -14.35 11.26
N GLN A 118 4.72 -14.69 11.78
CA GLN A 118 3.50 -14.84 11.00
C GLN A 118 3.05 -13.49 10.40
N TRP A 119 3.02 -12.45 11.22
CA TRP A 119 2.63 -11.10 10.77
C TRP A 119 3.72 -10.43 9.92
N ARG A 120 5.01 -10.67 10.22
CA ARG A 120 6.12 -10.28 9.35
C ARG A 120 5.98 -10.88 7.94
N ASN A 121 5.76 -12.20 7.85
CA ASN A 121 5.55 -12.87 6.57
C ASN A 121 4.33 -12.31 5.82
N THR A 122 3.25 -12.04 6.55
CA THR A 122 2.04 -11.43 5.98
C THR A 122 2.39 -10.09 5.31
N LEU A 123 3.11 -9.19 5.99
CA LEU A 123 3.47 -7.90 5.39
C LEU A 123 4.42 -8.08 4.20
N ALA A 124 5.46 -8.91 4.33
CA ALA A 124 6.43 -9.14 3.27
C ALA A 124 5.77 -9.67 1.98
N ILE A 125 4.88 -10.65 2.10
CA ILE A 125 4.17 -11.22 0.95
C ILE A 125 3.13 -10.23 0.41
N THR A 126 2.41 -9.50 1.27
CA THR A 126 1.48 -8.44 0.84
C THR A 126 2.22 -7.40 -0.01
N THR A 127 3.39 -6.96 0.42
CA THR A 127 4.22 -6.00 -0.33
C THR A 127 4.75 -6.59 -1.64
N ALA A 128 5.18 -7.86 -1.64
CA ALA A 128 5.61 -8.54 -2.87
C ALA A 128 4.47 -8.68 -3.89
N LEU A 129 3.27 -9.06 -3.43
CA LEU A 129 2.07 -9.13 -4.27
C LEU A 129 1.64 -7.74 -4.77
N GLY A 130 1.81 -6.70 -3.95
CA GLY A 130 1.60 -5.32 -4.36
C GLY A 130 2.50 -4.92 -5.54
N ILE A 131 3.79 -5.31 -5.49
CA ILE A 131 4.72 -5.08 -6.60
C ILE A 131 4.25 -5.75 -7.87
N VAL A 132 3.88 -7.03 -7.78
CA VAL A 132 3.34 -7.78 -8.92
C VAL A 132 2.09 -7.10 -9.46
N GLY A 133 1.17 -6.68 -8.57
CA GLY A 133 -0.07 -6.01 -8.93
C GLY A 133 0.16 -4.74 -9.76
N PHE A 134 0.93 -3.78 -9.26
CA PHE A 134 1.15 -2.53 -9.99
C PHE A 134 2.02 -2.74 -11.25
N SER A 135 2.91 -3.74 -11.25
CA SER A 135 3.74 -4.03 -12.43
C SER A 135 2.90 -4.59 -13.58
N LEU A 136 1.84 -5.33 -13.27
CA LEU A 136 0.93 -5.90 -14.27
C LEU A 136 -0.22 -4.96 -14.65
N PHE A 137 -0.62 -4.09 -13.73
CA PHE A 137 -1.73 -3.15 -13.91
C PHE A 137 -1.40 -1.79 -13.31
N PRO A 138 -0.50 -1.00 -13.93
CA PRO A 138 -0.20 0.35 -13.48
C PRO A 138 -1.43 1.24 -13.69
N VAL A 139 -1.70 2.14 -12.76
CA VAL A 139 -2.87 3.03 -12.78
C VAL A 139 -2.43 4.43 -12.42
N MET A 140 -2.74 5.38 -13.30
CA MET A 140 -2.46 6.80 -13.05
C MET A 140 -3.34 7.29 -11.89
N PRO A 141 -2.75 7.84 -10.82
CA PRO A 141 -3.53 8.37 -9.70
C PRO A 141 -4.39 9.57 -10.14
N PRO A 142 -5.55 9.79 -9.51
CA PRO A 142 -6.48 10.86 -9.90
C PRO A 142 -5.83 12.23 -10.04
N ARG A 143 -4.97 12.60 -9.08
CA ARG A 143 -4.25 13.88 -9.02
C ARG A 143 -3.34 14.16 -10.23
N LEU A 144 -2.98 13.13 -11.00
CA LEU A 144 -2.14 13.27 -12.20
C LEU A 144 -2.95 13.32 -13.51
N LEU A 145 -4.26 13.05 -13.49
CA LEU A 145 -5.09 13.03 -14.70
C LEU A 145 -5.13 14.40 -15.41
N ASP A 146 -5.12 15.49 -14.64
CA ASP A 146 -5.14 16.86 -15.15
C ASP A 146 -3.80 17.60 -14.96
N ALA A 147 -2.76 16.90 -14.49
CA ALA A 147 -1.44 17.47 -14.31
C ALA A 147 -0.73 17.74 -15.66
N GLN A 148 0.20 18.69 -15.65
CA GLN A 148 0.97 19.11 -16.84
C GLN A 148 1.81 17.96 -17.44
N CYS A 149 2.00 18.02 -18.76
CA CYS A 149 2.70 17.00 -19.53
C CYS A 149 3.60 17.64 -20.60
N PRO A 150 4.95 17.52 -20.50
CA PRO A 150 5.71 17.04 -19.34
C PRO A 150 5.60 18.01 -18.14
N ASP A 151 5.71 17.48 -16.90
CA ASP A 151 5.71 18.29 -15.68
C ASP A 151 7.11 18.90 -15.44
N PRO A 152 7.27 20.24 -15.55
CA PRO A 152 8.57 20.90 -15.45
C PRO A 152 9.10 20.98 -14.01
N VAL A 153 8.25 20.79 -13.00
CA VAL A 153 8.60 20.91 -11.57
C VAL A 153 9.06 19.57 -11.00
N ARG A 154 8.48 18.46 -11.47
CA ARG A 154 8.64 17.14 -10.83
C ARG A 154 9.51 16.17 -11.58
N GLY A 155 9.68 16.38 -12.89
CA GLY A 155 10.14 15.33 -13.78
C GLY A 155 9.07 14.24 -13.88
N GLY A 156 8.45 14.09 -15.04
CA GLY A 156 7.33 13.18 -15.23
C GLY A 156 6.33 13.72 -16.24
N TYR A 157 5.20 13.03 -16.38
CA TYR A 157 4.17 13.28 -17.37
C TYR A 157 2.80 13.12 -16.71
N GLY A 158 2.06 14.21 -16.59
CA GLY A 158 0.64 14.17 -16.26
C GLY A 158 -0.23 13.70 -17.43
N GLY A 159 -1.54 13.65 -17.23
CA GLY A 159 -2.51 13.17 -18.19
C GLY A 159 -3.13 14.24 -19.09
N VAL A 160 -2.84 15.53 -18.89
CA VAL A 160 -3.51 16.63 -19.63
C VAL A 160 -3.32 16.55 -21.14
N CYS A 161 -2.17 16.04 -21.59
CA CYS A 161 -1.83 15.88 -23.01
C CYS A 161 -2.47 14.64 -23.66
N ILE A 162 -3.11 13.76 -22.88
CA ILE A 162 -3.71 12.53 -23.36
C ILE A 162 -5.20 12.78 -23.61
N GLU A 163 -5.61 12.67 -24.87
CA GLU A 163 -7.01 12.79 -25.26
C GLU A 163 -7.85 11.72 -24.58
N SER A 164 -9.01 12.12 -24.04
CA SER A 164 -9.91 11.23 -23.33
C SER A 164 -11.35 11.60 -23.59
N PRO A 165 -12.22 10.64 -23.93
CA PRO A 165 -13.66 10.89 -24.04
C PRO A 165 -14.36 10.96 -22.67
N LEU A 166 -13.62 10.76 -21.55
CA LEU A 166 -14.15 10.85 -20.19
C LEU A 166 -13.99 12.23 -19.55
N ARG A 167 -13.14 13.08 -20.14
CA ARG A 167 -13.01 14.49 -19.81
C ARG A 167 -14.36 15.17 -20.02
N ASP A 168 -14.77 16.01 -19.07
CA ASP A 168 -16.06 16.69 -19.17
C ASP A 168 -16.09 17.51 -20.46
N LYS A 169 -17.23 17.51 -21.17
CA LYS A 169 -17.32 18.41 -22.32
C LYS A 169 -17.34 19.83 -21.78
N GLY A 170 -16.58 20.74 -22.40
CA GLY A 170 -16.68 22.15 -22.09
C GLY A 170 -18.14 22.64 -22.17
N ALA A 171 -18.39 23.87 -21.72
CA ALA A 171 -19.75 24.45 -21.73
C ALA A 171 -20.43 24.44 -23.12
N ASP A 172 -19.67 24.22 -24.20
CA ASP A 172 -20.11 24.13 -25.60
C ASP A 172 -20.54 22.71 -26.05
N GLY A 173 -20.30 21.66 -25.24
CA GLY A 173 -20.69 20.29 -25.54
C GLY A 173 -19.90 19.62 -26.67
N LEU A 174 -18.78 20.21 -27.10
CA LEU A 174 -17.88 19.66 -28.12
C LEU A 174 -16.70 18.92 -27.46
N VAL A 175 -16.01 18.09 -28.25
CA VAL A 175 -14.77 17.40 -27.84
C VAL A 175 -13.70 17.91 -28.79
N GLY A 176 -12.62 18.48 -28.26
CA GLY A 176 -11.48 19.05 -28.99
C GLY A 176 -11.42 20.60 -29.10
N THR A 177 -12.10 21.38 -28.26
CA THR A 177 -12.02 22.86 -28.23
C THR A 177 -11.16 23.38 -27.06
N GLU A 178 -10.76 24.66 -27.10
CA GLU A 178 -9.86 25.27 -26.10
C GLU A 178 -10.45 25.33 -24.66
N ASP A 179 -11.73 24.96 -24.50
CA ASP A 179 -12.51 25.01 -23.25
C ASP A 179 -12.86 23.60 -22.70
N ASP A 180 -12.15 22.56 -23.16
CA ASP A 180 -12.42 21.15 -22.83
C ASP A 180 -11.84 20.69 -21.48
N GLY A 181 -12.74 20.21 -20.60
CA GLY A 181 -12.64 18.89 -20.00
C GLY A 181 -11.45 18.51 -19.14
N THR A 182 -11.54 18.86 -17.86
CA THR A 182 -10.74 18.24 -16.82
C THR A 182 -11.46 17.01 -16.26
N PHE A 183 -10.75 16.17 -15.51
CA PHE A 183 -11.35 15.21 -14.59
C PHE A 183 -11.69 15.85 -13.23
N GLY A 184 -11.36 17.13 -13.02
CA GLY A 184 -11.63 17.89 -11.81
C GLY A 184 -10.62 17.67 -10.68
N PHE A 185 -9.54 16.91 -10.91
CA PHE A 185 -8.56 16.62 -9.86
C PHE A 185 -7.43 17.64 -9.82
N VAL A 186 -7.00 17.97 -8.61
CA VAL A 186 -5.86 18.85 -8.38
C VAL A 186 -4.67 18.04 -7.87
N ASP A 187 -3.50 18.28 -8.45
CA ASP A 187 -2.26 17.74 -7.90
C ASP A 187 -1.92 18.47 -6.61
N THR A 188 -2.24 17.86 -5.47
CA THR A 188 -2.08 18.51 -4.16
C THR A 188 -0.66 18.45 -3.60
N LEU A 189 0.19 17.54 -4.10
CA LEU A 189 1.54 17.35 -3.57
C LEU A 189 2.51 18.54 -3.83
N PRO A 190 2.47 19.26 -4.99
CA PRO A 190 3.38 20.38 -5.28
C PRO A 190 2.85 21.67 -4.68
N GLU A 191 1.53 21.87 -4.72
CA GLU A 191 0.83 23.06 -4.24
C GLU A 191 0.79 23.12 -2.70
N TYR A 192 0.73 21.96 -2.04
CA TYR A 192 0.58 21.84 -0.58
C TYR A 192 1.67 20.98 0.07
N GLY A 193 2.83 20.79 -0.59
CA GLY A 193 3.94 20.00 -0.06
C GLY A 193 4.49 20.59 1.24
N ALA A 194 4.61 19.76 2.29
CA ALA A 194 5.10 20.18 3.58
C ALA A 194 6.59 20.57 3.53
N ALA A 195 6.88 21.84 3.80
CA ALA A 195 8.22 22.39 3.92
C ALA A 195 9.14 21.69 4.96
N LEU A 196 8.60 20.78 5.80
CA LEU A 196 9.37 20.04 6.81
C LEU A 196 9.98 18.72 6.28
N TRP A 197 9.50 18.22 5.14
CA TRP A 197 10.04 17.07 4.42
C TRP A 197 9.92 17.38 2.95
N THR A 198 10.87 18.13 2.39
CA THR A 198 10.88 18.39 0.95
C THR A 198 10.90 17.05 0.21
N PHE A 199 9.74 16.68 -0.35
CA PHE A 199 9.56 15.65 -1.38
C PHE A 199 10.30 15.99 -2.69
N ASP A 200 11.29 16.88 -2.59
CA ASP A 200 12.02 17.54 -3.66
C ASP A 200 13.42 16.96 -3.85
N SER A 201 13.85 16.04 -2.98
CA SER A 201 15.05 15.26 -3.25
C SER A 201 14.77 14.26 -4.37
N ASP A 202 15.61 14.25 -5.41
CA ASP A 202 15.62 13.24 -6.48
C ASP A 202 15.64 11.80 -5.92
N THR A 203 16.17 11.63 -4.70
CA THR A 203 16.15 10.39 -3.92
C THR A 203 14.75 9.94 -3.53
N MET A 204 13.83 10.82 -3.12
CA MET A 204 12.46 10.43 -2.76
C MET A 204 11.55 10.29 -3.99
N LYS A 205 11.77 11.13 -5.01
CA LYS A 205 11.09 11.06 -6.33
C LYS A 205 11.39 9.75 -7.07
N SER A 206 12.62 9.23 -6.96
CA SER A 206 13.01 7.91 -7.48
C SER A 206 12.58 6.72 -6.58
N ILE A 207 12.06 6.98 -5.37
CA ILE A 207 11.55 5.95 -4.45
C ILE A 207 10.03 5.68 -4.62
N SER A 208 9.25 6.65 -5.10
CA SER A 208 7.80 6.49 -5.31
C SER A 208 7.46 6.33 -6.81
N ASN A 209 6.82 5.22 -7.20
CA ASN A 209 6.28 5.07 -8.55
C ASN A 209 5.05 5.97 -8.70
N GLN A 210 5.19 7.11 -9.38
CA GLN A 210 4.12 8.10 -9.47
C GLN A 210 2.86 7.59 -10.19
N TYR A 211 2.96 6.47 -10.93
CA TYR A 211 1.85 5.88 -11.72
C TYR A 211 1.37 4.52 -11.18
N ALA A 212 1.61 4.21 -9.90
CA ALA A 212 1.21 2.97 -9.26
C ALA A 212 0.12 3.17 -8.19
N ALA A 213 -1.07 3.62 -8.61
CA ALA A 213 -2.19 3.76 -7.69
C ALA A 213 -2.78 2.39 -7.26
N MET A 214 -2.87 1.41 -8.16
CA MET A 214 -3.43 0.09 -7.86
C MET A 214 -2.34 -0.98 -7.71
N PRO A 215 -2.38 -1.85 -6.68
CA PRO A 215 -3.23 -1.84 -5.49
C PRO A 215 -2.71 -0.88 -4.40
N SER A 216 -3.60 -0.34 -3.56
CA SER A 216 -3.20 0.61 -2.50
C SER A 216 -2.48 -0.08 -1.34
N MET A 217 -1.14 0.00 -1.34
CA MET A 217 -0.31 -0.51 -0.25
C MET A 217 -0.47 0.28 1.05
N HIS A 218 -0.84 1.56 0.98
CA HIS A 218 -1.19 2.37 2.15
C HIS A 218 -2.32 1.71 2.95
N ILE A 219 -3.40 1.30 2.26
CA ILE A 219 -4.52 0.60 2.88
C ILE A 219 -4.15 -0.80 3.34
N GLY A 220 -3.38 -1.54 2.55
CA GLY A 220 -2.89 -2.86 2.94
C GLY A 220 -2.08 -2.81 4.23
N TRP A 221 -1.14 -1.88 4.35
CA TRP A 221 -0.28 -1.73 5.53
C TRP A 221 -1.04 -1.19 6.74
N ALA A 222 -1.94 -0.22 6.53
CA ALA A 222 -2.76 0.32 7.62
C ALA A 222 -3.69 -0.73 8.22
N SER A 223 -4.25 -1.58 7.36
CA SER A 223 -5.14 -2.68 7.79
C SER A 223 -4.34 -3.82 8.41
N TRP A 224 -3.15 -4.12 7.89
CA TRP A 224 -2.20 -5.03 8.54
C TRP A 224 -1.88 -4.57 9.97
N CYS A 225 -1.59 -3.28 10.18
CA CYS A 225 -1.34 -2.71 11.50
C CYS A 225 -2.54 -2.94 12.42
N ALA A 226 -3.75 -2.69 11.93
CA ALA A 226 -4.96 -2.84 12.70
C ALA A 226 -5.23 -4.29 13.12
N PHE A 227 -5.12 -5.22 12.17
CA PHE A 227 -5.37 -6.65 12.41
C PHE A 227 -4.28 -7.31 13.25
N ALA A 228 -3.01 -6.96 13.04
CA ALA A 228 -1.90 -7.51 13.80
C ALA A 228 -1.95 -7.09 15.28
N MET A 229 -2.40 -5.85 15.53
CA MET A 229 -2.61 -5.35 16.89
C MET A 229 -3.88 -5.87 17.55
N TRP A 230 -4.89 -6.29 16.79
CA TRP A 230 -6.21 -6.66 17.29
C TRP A 230 -6.21 -7.59 18.52
N PRO A 231 -5.40 -8.67 18.57
CA PRO A 231 -5.35 -9.57 19.73
C PRO A 231 -4.73 -8.97 21.00
N LEU A 232 -4.04 -7.82 20.89
CA LEU A 232 -3.48 -7.06 22.01
C LEU A 232 -4.49 -6.07 22.59
N LEU A 233 -5.57 -5.76 21.87
CA LEU A 233 -6.56 -4.76 22.27
C LEU A 233 -7.67 -5.41 23.11
N ARG A 234 -7.72 -5.06 24.40
CA ARG A 234 -8.73 -5.59 25.33
C ARG A 234 -10.04 -4.80 25.32
N ARG A 235 -9.98 -3.48 25.13
CA ARG A 235 -11.16 -2.60 25.27
C ARG A 235 -11.82 -2.35 23.92
N ARG A 236 -13.16 -2.29 23.89
CA ARG A 236 -13.92 -2.03 22.64
C ARG A 236 -13.52 -0.71 21.98
N TRP A 237 -13.33 0.35 22.76
CA TRP A 237 -12.90 1.64 22.22
C TRP A 237 -11.48 1.59 21.61
N THR A 238 -10.56 0.79 22.17
CA THR A 238 -9.22 0.64 21.57
C THR A 238 -9.28 -0.09 20.23
N LYS A 239 -10.23 -1.02 20.05
CA LYS A 239 -10.47 -1.70 18.78
C LYS A 239 -11.06 -0.76 17.74
N ILE A 240 -12.04 0.06 18.13
CA ILE A 240 -12.59 1.11 17.26
C ILE A 240 -11.49 2.10 16.85
N ALA A 241 -10.70 2.59 17.81
CA ALA A 241 -9.59 3.50 17.54
C ALA A 241 -8.57 2.89 16.56
N MET A 242 -8.34 1.58 16.63
CA MET A 242 -7.45 0.89 15.70
C MET A 242 -8.04 0.79 14.27
N LEU A 243 -9.37 0.70 14.12
CA LEU A 243 -10.03 0.77 12.81
C LEU A 243 -10.09 2.18 12.24
N LEU A 244 -9.98 3.22 13.07
CA LEU A 244 -9.87 4.60 12.59
C LEU A 244 -8.59 4.80 11.77
N TYR A 245 -7.52 4.04 12.01
CA TYR A 245 -6.29 4.18 11.24
C TYR A 245 -6.46 3.81 9.76
N PRO A 246 -6.90 2.59 9.36
CA PRO A 246 -7.17 2.29 7.96
C PRO A 246 -8.28 3.16 7.37
N ALA A 247 -9.29 3.57 8.15
CA ALA A 247 -10.32 4.50 7.68
C ALA A 247 -9.74 5.91 7.37
N ALA A 248 -8.90 6.44 8.25
CA ALA A 248 -8.20 7.71 8.04
C ALA A 248 -7.23 7.62 6.86
N THR A 249 -6.57 6.48 6.67
CA THR A 249 -5.74 6.24 5.50
C THR A 249 -6.56 6.20 4.22
N LEU A 250 -7.76 5.61 4.22
CA LEU A 250 -8.63 5.60 3.05
C LEU A 250 -9.10 7.01 2.69
N PHE A 251 -9.53 7.75 3.70
CA PHE A 251 -9.89 9.15 3.56
C PHE A 251 -8.71 9.96 3.00
N CYS A 252 -7.51 9.80 3.57
CA CYS A 252 -6.30 10.48 3.16
C CYS A 252 -5.98 10.27 1.67
N ILE A 253 -5.99 9.02 1.21
CA ILE A 253 -5.60 8.72 -0.17
C ILE A 253 -6.61 9.24 -1.20
N VAL A 254 -7.89 9.30 -0.84
CA VAL A 254 -8.95 9.86 -1.69
C VAL A 254 -8.89 11.39 -1.69
N VAL A 255 -8.85 12.04 -0.52
CA VAL A 255 -8.87 13.51 -0.42
C VAL A 255 -7.63 14.17 -1.06
N THR A 256 -6.49 13.48 -1.04
CA THR A 256 -5.26 13.95 -1.68
C THR A 256 -5.15 13.56 -3.17
N GLY A 257 -6.13 12.82 -3.70
CA GLY A 257 -6.18 12.37 -5.09
C GLY A 257 -5.10 11.33 -5.44
N ASN A 258 -4.57 10.60 -4.46
CA ASN A 258 -3.52 9.61 -4.71
C ASN A 258 -4.06 8.24 -5.15
N HIS A 259 -5.33 7.93 -4.85
CA HIS A 259 -5.94 6.64 -5.14
C HIS A 259 -7.44 6.75 -5.38
N TYR A 260 -7.97 5.80 -6.14
CA TYR A 260 -9.41 5.55 -6.30
C TYR A 260 -9.95 4.66 -5.18
N TRP A 261 -11.27 4.61 -4.98
CA TRP A 261 -11.89 3.72 -3.99
C TRP A 261 -11.54 2.25 -4.26
N ILE A 262 -11.54 1.82 -5.53
CA ILE A 262 -11.22 0.45 -5.91
C ILE A 262 -9.75 0.09 -5.61
N ASP A 263 -8.82 1.04 -5.61
CA ASP A 263 -7.43 0.77 -5.21
C ASP A 263 -7.36 0.29 -3.76
N GLY A 264 -8.19 0.87 -2.89
CA GLY A 264 -8.36 0.46 -1.49
C GLY A 264 -8.84 -0.98 -1.38
N VAL A 265 -9.81 -1.38 -2.21
CA VAL A 265 -10.29 -2.77 -2.30
C VAL A 265 -9.16 -3.69 -2.76
N GLY A 266 -8.41 -3.30 -3.79
CA GLY A 266 -7.22 -4.02 -4.26
C GLY A 266 -6.20 -4.24 -3.14
N GLY A 267 -5.94 -3.21 -2.31
CA GLY A 267 -5.08 -3.30 -1.14
C GLY A 267 -5.55 -4.34 -0.11
N GLN A 268 -6.85 -4.41 0.16
CA GLN A 268 -7.43 -5.42 1.06
C GLN A 268 -7.34 -6.84 0.50
N LEU A 269 -7.59 -7.01 -0.80
CA LEU A 269 -7.47 -8.32 -1.46
C LEU A 269 -6.03 -8.84 -1.41
N VAL A 270 -5.07 -7.96 -1.69
CA VAL A 270 -3.64 -8.28 -1.62
C VAL A 270 -3.21 -8.60 -0.18
N LEU A 271 -3.72 -7.88 0.81
CA LEU A 271 -3.50 -8.21 2.23
C LEU A 271 -4.09 -9.57 2.60
N GLY A 272 -5.30 -9.87 2.15
CA GLY A 272 -5.96 -11.16 2.38
C GLY A 272 -5.15 -12.32 1.79
N ALA A 273 -4.73 -12.20 0.53
CA ALA A 273 -3.84 -13.16 -0.12
C ALA A 273 -2.49 -13.29 0.61
N GLY A 274 -1.88 -12.15 0.99
CA GLY A 274 -0.63 -12.11 1.74
C GLY A 274 -0.75 -12.78 3.11
N ALA A 275 -1.88 -12.64 3.80
CA ALA A 275 -2.16 -13.34 5.05
C ALA A 275 -2.31 -14.85 4.84
N LEU A 276 -3.08 -15.27 3.84
CA LEU A 276 -3.26 -16.69 3.51
C LEU A 276 -1.93 -17.37 3.22
N VAL A 277 -1.12 -16.80 2.32
CA VAL A 277 0.19 -17.35 1.96
C VAL A 277 1.16 -17.23 3.14
N GLY A 278 1.22 -16.09 3.81
CA GLY A 278 2.14 -15.86 4.92
C GLY A 278 1.91 -16.76 6.12
N TRP A 279 0.63 -17.02 6.44
CA TRP A 279 0.25 -17.94 7.50
C TRP A 279 0.46 -19.39 7.07
N GLY A 280 0.19 -19.72 5.80
CA GLY A 280 0.50 -21.03 5.22
C GLY A 280 1.99 -21.37 5.31
N VAL A 281 2.87 -20.45 4.87
CA VAL A 281 4.34 -20.59 4.96
C VAL A 281 4.78 -20.70 6.42
N HIS A 282 4.22 -19.88 7.31
CA HIS A 282 4.54 -19.95 8.74
C HIS A 282 4.17 -21.31 9.33
N ARG A 283 2.92 -21.76 9.13
CA ARG A 283 2.41 -23.04 9.63
C ARG A 283 3.19 -24.22 9.07
N TRP A 284 3.46 -24.22 7.76
CA TRP A 284 4.25 -25.26 7.12
C TRP A 284 5.65 -25.36 7.75
N ASN A 285 6.32 -24.22 7.96
CA ASN A 285 7.64 -24.21 8.57
C ASN A 285 7.62 -24.65 10.05
N GLN A 286 6.61 -24.25 10.84
CA GLN A 286 6.48 -24.73 12.22
C GLN A 286 6.23 -26.23 12.26
N ASN A 287 5.27 -26.76 11.50
CA ASN A 287 4.99 -28.20 11.43
C ASN A 287 6.23 -29.01 11.02
N ARG A 288 7.02 -28.49 10.07
CA ARG A 288 8.29 -29.12 9.66
C ARG A 288 9.29 -29.18 10.82
N LEU A 289 9.41 -28.11 11.59
CA LEU A 289 10.33 -28.04 12.73
C LEU A 289 9.85 -28.88 13.92
N ASP A 290 8.54 -28.94 14.16
CA ASP A 290 7.94 -29.81 15.18
C ASP A 290 8.20 -31.29 14.87
N ARG A 291 7.94 -31.73 13.63
CA ARG A 291 8.28 -33.10 13.19
C ARG A 291 9.76 -33.43 13.35
N LYS A 292 10.64 -32.47 13.04
CA LYS A 292 12.09 -32.66 13.21
C LYS A 292 12.48 -32.78 14.69
N HIS A 293 11.83 -32.02 15.56
CA HIS A 293 12.04 -32.09 17.01
C HIS A 293 11.56 -33.44 17.56
N GLU A 294 10.34 -33.86 17.23
CA GLU A 294 9.79 -35.17 17.61
C GLU A 294 10.69 -36.33 17.16
N ALA A 295 11.18 -36.28 15.91
CA ALA A 295 12.10 -37.30 15.40
C ALA A 295 13.42 -37.40 16.18
N GLN A 296 13.90 -36.32 16.81
CA GLN A 296 15.10 -36.36 17.64
C GLN A 296 14.89 -37.13 18.95
N PHE A 297 13.69 -37.05 19.53
CA PHE A 297 13.34 -37.79 20.75
C PHE A 297 12.92 -39.24 20.48
N ALA A 298 12.48 -39.56 19.27
CA ALA A 298 12.18 -40.94 18.87
C ALA A 298 13.44 -41.80 18.66
N THR A 299 14.61 -41.17 18.49
CA THR A 299 15.91 -41.83 18.28
C THR A 299 16.78 -41.95 19.54
N THR A 300 16.34 -41.39 20.67
CA THR A 300 16.99 -41.47 21.99
C THR A 300 16.25 -42.43 22.89
#